data_AF-A0A1S3YQ95-F1
#
_entry.id   AF-A0A1S3YQ95-F1
#
_cell.length_a   1.000
_cell.length_b   1.000
_cell.length_c   1.000
_cell.angle_alpha   90.00
_cell.angle_beta   90.00
_cell.angle_gamma   90.00
#
_symmetry.space_group_name_H-M   'P 1'
#
loop_
_entity.id
_entity.type
_entity.pdbx_description
1 polymer ?
#
loop_
_entity_poly.entity_id
_entity_poly.type
_entity_poly.pdbx_seq_one_letter_code
_entity_poly.pdbx_strand_id
1 'polypeptide(L)'
;MATKFLKIFAFFIILGLANSVVMARLDPILAPSPSDNDFFECWSSLQSISECVTGVYKAFTGIGWLDSSCCEVVNGIDSNCWPKIFPFNPSFGDTLIYYCSLSPAPSPASAI
;
A
#
# COMPACT_ATOMS: atom_id res chain seq x y z
N MET A 1 28.83 -10.12 -5.74
CA MET A 1 27.35 -10.02 -5.60
C MET A 1 26.91 -8.65 -5.10
N ALA A 2 27.62 -8.03 -4.14
CA ALA A 2 27.37 -6.67 -3.65
C ALA A 2 27.36 -5.56 -4.73
N THR A 3 28.20 -5.68 -5.77
CA THR A 3 28.27 -4.70 -6.87
C THR A 3 27.06 -4.71 -7.80
N LYS A 4 26.29 -5.82 -7.85
CA LYS A 4 25.04 -5.90 -8.62
C LYS A 4 23.90 -5.21 -7.88
N PHE A 5 23.81 -5.40 -6.57
CA PHE A 5 22.84 -4.72 -5.72
C PHE A 5 23.02 -3.21 -5.71
N LEU A 6 24.26 -2.72 -5.64
CA LEU A 6 24.54 -1.27 -5.69
C LEU A 6 24.12 -0.63 -7.01
N LYS A 7 24.30 -1.34 -8.14
CA LYS A 7 23.87 -0.87 -9.47
C LYS A 7 22.35 -0.85 -9.62
N ILE A 8 21.67 -1.85 -9.08
CA ILE A 8 20.20 -1.95 -9.11
C ILE A 8 19.60 -0.81 -8.28
N PHE A 9 20.10 -0.59 -7.07
CA PHE A 9 19.65 0.50 -6.21
C PHE A 9 19.90 1.87 -6.86
N ALA A 10 21.10 2.10 -7.40
CA ALA A 10 21.40 3.32 -8.14
C ALA A 10 20.44 3.52 -9.32
N PHE A 11 20.17 2.48 -10.12
CA PHE A 11 19.26 2.55 -11.27
C PHE A 11 17.83 2.97 -10.88
N PHE A 12 17.29 2.43 -9.78
CA PHE A 12 15.98 2.87 -9.26
C PHE A 12 15.98 4.34 -8.82
N ILE A 13 17.07 4.81 -8.21
CA ILE A 13 17.22 6.23 -7.83
C ILE A 13 17.34 7.14 -9.07
N ILE A 14 18.09 6.74 -10.11
CA ILE A 14 18.21 7.56 -11.33
C ILE A 14 16.87 7.63 -12.08
N LEU A 15 16.14 6.51 -12.16
CA LEU A 15 14.81 6.47 -12.79
C LEU A 15 13.78 7.31 -12.01
N GLY A 16 13.84 7.33 -10.67
CA GLY A 16 12.97 8.17 -9.85
C GLY A 16 13.16 9.67 -10.09
N LEU A 17 14.41 10.12 -10.28
CA LEU A 17 14.72 11.52 -10.58
C LEU A 17 14.24 11.96 -11.96
N ALA A 18 14.30 11.08 -12.97
CA ALA A 18 13.87 11.42 -14.33
C ALA A 18 12.34 11.60 -14.47
N ASN A 19 11.54 10.94 -13.63
CA ASN A 19 10.08 11.05 -13.66
C ASN A 19 9.52 12.30 -12.96
N SER A 20 10.33 13.01 -12.15
CA SER A 20 9.89 14.17 -11.38
C SER A 20 9.66 15.44 -12.23
N VAL A 21 10.11 15.48 -13.50
CA VAL A 21 10.02 16.67 -14.37
C VAL A 21 8.69 16.74 -15.15
N VAL A 22 7.87 15.69 -15.14
CA VAL A 22 6.66 15.59 -16.00
C VAL A 22 5.40 16.18 -15.37
N MET A 23 5.37 16.48 -14.06
CA MET A 23 4.18 16.97 -13.35
C MET A 23 4.02 18.50 -13.35
N ALA A 24 4.51 19.20 -14.38
CA ALA A 24 4.47 20.67 -14.41
C ALA A 24 3.52 21.29 -15.46
N ARG A 25 2.72 20.52 -16.20
CA ARG A 25 1.79 21.09 -17.21
C ARG A 25 0.54 20.20 -17.45
N LEU A 26 -0.60 20.55 -16.85
CA LEU A 26 -1.91 20.59 -17.51
C LEU A 26 -3.00 21.25 -16.63
N ASP A 27 -4.08 21.67 -17.28
CA ASP A 27 -5.01 22.78 -16.97
C ASP A 27 -5.90 22.70 -15.70
N PRO A 28 -6.44 23.85 -15.22
CA PRO A 28 -7.16 24.00 -13.95
C PRO A 28 -8.68 23.71 -14.02
N ILE A 29 -9.13 22.61 -14.64
CA ILE A 29 -10.59 22.30 -14.78
C ILE A 29 -11.00 20.95 -14.18
N LEU A 30 -10.09 20.10 -13.72
CA LEU A 30 -10.46 18.92 -12.93
C LEU A 30 -10.30 19.23 -11.44
N ALA A 31 -11.34 18.89 -10.68
CA ALA A 31 -11.42 18.94 -9.22
C ALA A 31 -10.13 18.46 -8.54
N PRO A 32 -9.87 18.85 -7.27
CA PRO A 32 -8.75 18.29 -6.51
C PRO A 32 -8.84 16.78 -6.58
N SER A 33 -7.95 16.14 -7.33
CA SER A 33 -7.64 14.75 -7.08
C SER A 33 -7.25 14.68 -5.60
N PRO A 34 -7.54 13.59 -4.88
CA PRO A 34 -6.85 13.35 -3.62
C PRO A 34 -5.38 13.59 -3.94
N SER A 35 -4.81 14.60 -3.28
CA SER A 35 -3.47 15.04 -3.65
C SER A 35 -2.55 13.83 -3.49
N ASP A 36 -1.49 13.69 -4.29
CA ASP A 36 -0.58 12.55 -4.12
C ASP A 36 -0.14 12.41 -2.64
N ASN A 37 -0.09 13.52 -1.91
CA ASN A 37 0.08 13.58 -0.45
C ASN A 37 -0.96 12.79 0.34
N ASP A 38 -2.27 12.91 0.02
CA ASP A 38 -3.34 12.16 0.67
C ASP A 38 -3.19 10.64 0.49
N PHE A 39 -2.75 10.21 -0.70
CA PHE A 39 -2.44 8.81 -0.96
C PHE A 39 -1.26 8.35 -0.10
N PHE A 40 -0.15 9.09 -0.11
CA PHE A 40 1.05 8.72 0.64
C PHE A 40 0.83 8.73 2.15
N GLU A 41 0.06 9.68 2.67
CA GLU A 41 -0.32 9.73 4.09
C GLU A 41 -1.13 8.50 4.48
N CYS A 42 -2.18 8.18 3.72
CA CYS A 42 -3.00 7.00 3.98
C CYS A 42 -2.24 5.68 3.82
N TRP A 43 -1.32 5.62 2.86
CA TRP A 43 -0.48 4.45 2.61
C TRP A 43 0.65 4.28 3.64
N SER A 44 1.07 5.37 4.30
CA SER A 44 2.17 5.33 5.28
C SER A 44 1.88 4.37 6.45
N SER A 45 0.62 4.24 6.85
CA SER A 45 0.17 3.31 7.89
C SER A 45 0.52 1.84 7.55
N LEU A 46 0.39 1.46 6.28
CA LEU A 46 0.73 0.10 5.79
C LEU A 46 2.24 -0.15 5.76
N GLN A 47 3.04 0.89 5.52
CA GLN A 47 4.51 0.78 5.44
C GLN A 47 5.17 0.45 6.79
N SER A 48 4.43 0.59 7.90
CA SER A 48 4.88 0.13 9.23
C SER A 48 5.26 -1.36 9.23
N ILE A 49 4.67 -2.16 8.32
CA ILE A 49 4.99 -3.57 8.10
C ILE A 49 5.17 -3.79 6.59
N SER A 50 6.43 -3.91 6.13
CA SER A 50 6.73 -4.12 4.70
C SER A 50 6.06 -5.36 4.09
N GLU A 51 5.83 -6.39 4.91
CA GLU A 51 5.08 -7.59 4.51
C GLU A 51 3.60 -7.30 4.29
N CYS A 52 3.03 -6.33 5.01
CA CYS A 52 1.63 -5.94 4.88
C CYS A 52 1.34 -5.24 3.55
N VAL A 53 2.25 -4.36 3.12
CA VAL A 53 2.22 -3.77 1.77
C VAL A 53 2.17 -4.86 0.69
N THR A 54 3.02 -5.88 0.83
CA THR A 54 3.07 -7.01 -0.10
C THR A 54 1.77 -7.83 -0.06
N GLY A 55 1.23 -8.09 1.12
CA GLY A 55 -0.04 -8.80 1.32
C GLY A 55 -1.22 -8.08 0.68
N VAL A 56 -1.33 -6.76 0.89
CA VAL A 56 -2.38 -5.92 0.28
C VAL A 56 -2.27 -5.96 -1.24
N TYR A 57 -1.07 -5.88 -1.80
CA TYR A 57 -0.87 -5.97 -3.25
C TYR A 57 -1.22 -7.35 -3.82
N LYS A 58 -0.86 -8.44 -3.11
CA LYS A 58 -1.26 -9.81 -3.48
C LYS A 58 -2.77 -9.99 -3.46
N ALA A 59 -3.45 -9.44 -2.45
CA ALA A 59 -4.91 -9.44 -2.36
C ALA A 59 -5.54 -8.65 -3.51
N PHE A 60 -4.98 -7.48 -3.83
CA PHE A 60 -5.49 -6.63 -4.91
C PHE A 60 -5.35 -7.29 -6.29
N THR A 61 -4.24 -8.00 -6.51
CA THR A 61 -3.99 -8.75 -7.75
C THR A 61 -4.64 -10.14 -7.77
N GLY A 62 -5.25 -10.58 -6.67
CA GLY A 62 -5.91 -11.88 -6.56
C GLY A 62 -4.97 -13.09 -6.52
N ILE A 63 -3.67 -12.87 -6.33
CA ILE A 63 -2.64 -13.94 -6.33
C ILE A 63 -2.37 -14.49 -4.93
N GLY A 64 -2.99 -13.93 -3.89
CA GLY A 64 -2.81 -14.33 -2.51
C GLY A 64 -3.63 -13.45 -1.57
N TRP A 65 -3.43 -13.63 -0.27
CA TRP A 65 -4.15 -12.90 0.76
C TRP A 65 -3.20 -12.29 1.79
N LEU A 66 -3.76 -11.50 2.71
CA LEU A 66 -3.04 -10.88 3.81
C LEU A 66 -2.55 -11.93 4.80
N ASP A 67 -1.32 -11.77 5.27
CA ASP A 67 -0.84 -12.51 6.43
C ASP A 67 -1.51 -11.99 7.71
N SER A 68 -1.73 -12.87 8.67
CA SER A 68 -2.46 -12.57 9.90
C SER A 68 -1.80 -11.47 10.76
N SER A 69 -0.50 -11.24 10.61
CA SER A 69 0.24 -10.12 11.24
C SER A 69 -0.08 -8.75 10.61
N CYS A 70 -0.50 -8.71 9.35
CA CYS A 70 -0.89 -7.49 8.64
C CYS A 70 -2.31 -7.02 9.01
N CYS A 71 -3.13 -7.92 9.54
CA CYS A 71 -4.52 -7.63 9.84
C CYS A 71 -4.73 -6.59 10.94
N GLU A 72 -3.82 -6.48 11.90
CA GLU A 72 -3.88 -5.41 12.91
C GLU A 72 -3.74 -4.03 12.27
N VAL A 73 -2.81 -3.88 11.33
CA VAL A 73 -2.58 -2.64 10.59
C VAL A 73 -3.76 -2.32 9.68
N VAL A 74 -4.24 -3.31 8.92
CA VAL A 74 -5.39 -3.15 8.02
C VAL A 74 -6.63 -2.68 8.78
N ASN A 75 -6.91 -3.26 9.94
CA ASN A 75 -8.05 -2.87 10.78
C ASN A 75 -7.86 -1.49 11.43
N GLY A 76 -6.62 -1.02 11.59
CA GLY A 76 -6.30 0.29 12.15
C GLY A 76 -6.32 1.44 11.14
N ILE A 77 -6.44 1.16 9.84
CA ILE A 77 -6.52 2.20 8.79
C ILE A 77 -7.90 2.85 8.83
N ASP A 78 -7.90 4.19 8.83
CA ASP A 78 -9.15 4.95 8.78
C ASP A 78 -9.93 4.61 7.49
N SER A 79 -11.23 4.39 7.64
CA SER A 79 -12.16 4.15 6.54
C SER A 79 -12.06 5.19 5.41
N ASN A 80 -11.71 6.43 5.72
CA ASN A 80 -11.54 7.50 4.73
C ASN A 80 -10.29 7.32 3.84
N CYS A 81 -9.36 6.46 4.25
CA CYS A 81 -8.10 6.24 3.55
C CYS A 81 -8.22 5.19 2.45
N TRP A 82 -9.08 4.19 2.60
CA TRP A 82 -9.25 3.14 1.58
C TRP A 82 -9.67 3.67 0.21
N PRO A 83 -10.65 4.60 0.09
CA PRO A 83 -11.00 5.19 -1.20
C PRO A 83 -9.89 6.05 -1.81
N LYS A 84 -8.99 6.61 -0.98
CA LYS A 84 -7.82 7.38 -1.45
C LYS A 84 -6.71 6.48 -1.99
N ILE A 85 -6.53 5.30 -1.37
CA ILE A 85 -5.56 4.28 -1.81
C ILE A 85 -6.07 3.52 -3.05
N PHE A 86 -7.36 3.19 -3.08
CA PHE A 86 -8.01 2.43 -4.14
C PHE A 86 -9.13 3.23 -4.80
N PRO A 87 -8.82 4.29 -5.56
CA PRO A 87 -9.84 5.17 -6.16
C PRO A 87 -10.75 4.46 -7.17
N PHE A 88 -10.26 3.40 -7.81
CA PHE A 88 -11.04 2.60 -8.76
C PHE A 88 -11.77 1.42 -8.10
N ASN A 89 -11.52 1.16 -6.82
CA ASN A 89 -12.17 0.07 -6.07
C ASN A 89 -12.34 0.46 -4.59
N PRO A 90 -13.23 1.41 -4.28
CA PRO A 90 -13.33 2.01 -2.95
C PRO A 90 -13.76 1.02 -1.85
N SER A 91 -14.45 -0.06 -2.20
CA SER A 91 -14.87 -1.12 -1.26
C SER A 91 -13.79 -2.16 -0.99
N PHE A 92 -12.61 -2.03 -1.61
CA PHE A 92 -11.53 -3.00 -1.44
C PHE A 92 -11.02 -3.02 0.01
N GLY A 93 -11.00 -1.88 0.70
CA GLY A 93 -10.68 -1.80 2.12
C GLY A 93 -11.57 -2.68 3.00
N ASP A 94 -12.88 -2.63 2.78
CA ASP A 94 -13.84 -3.47 3.51
C ASP A 94 -13.62 -4.96 3.25
N THR A 95 -13.19 -5.31 2.03
CA THR A 95 -12.85 -6.70 1.66
C THR A 95 -11.64 -7.19 2.44
N LEU A 96 -10.61 -6.36 2.58
CA LEU A 96 -9.42 -6.68 3.37
C LEU A 96 -9.77 -6.85 4.86
N ILE A 97 -10.58 -5.95 5.41
CA ILE A 97 -11.06 -6.03 6.80
C ILE A 97 -11.89 -7.30 7.02
N TYR A 98 -12.82 -7.60 6.11
CA TYR A 98 -13.61 -8.82 6.17
C TYR A 98 -12.71 -10.07 6.13
N TYR A 99 -11.72 -10.11 5.24
CA TYR A 99 -10.77 -11.22 5.20
C TYR A 99 -10.02 -11.40 6.52
N CYS A 100 -9.59 -10.29 7.14
CA CYS A 100 -8.94 -10.30 8.44
C CYS A 100 -9.84 -10.78 9.58
N SER A 101 -11.17 -10.67 9.45
CA SER A 101 -12.11 -11.28 10.40
C SER A 101 -12.22 -12.81 10.24
N LEU A 102 -11.96 -13.33 9.05
CA LEU A 102 -11.99 -14.77 8.74
C LEU A 102 -10.67 -15.46 9.09
N SER A 103 -9.56 -14.74 8.99
CA SER A 103 -8.21 -15.19 9.36
C SER A 103 -7.75 -14.38 10.59
N PRO A 104 -8.21 -14.73 11.81
CA PRO A 104 -7.79 -14.04 13.01
C PRO A 104 -6.26 -14.10 13.11
N ALA A 105 -5.65 -12.98 13.53
CA ALA A 105 -4.24 -12.91 13.91
C ALA A 105 -3.83 -14.19 14.68
N PRO A 106 -2.64 -14.79 14.45
CA PRO A 106 -2.19 -15.91 15.27
C PRO A 106 -2.29 -15.48 16.71
N SER A 107 -3.18 -16.13 17.45
CA SER A 107 -3.26 -15.95 18.89
C SER A 107 -1.86 -16.20 19.46
N PRO A 108 -1.39 -15.40 20.45
CA PRO A 108 -0.14 -15.68 21.16
C PRO A 108 -0.05 -17.12 21.71
N ALA A 109 -1.18 -17.82 21.82
CA ALA A 109 -1.30 -19.21 22.22
C ALA A 109 -0.79 -20.25 21.20
N SER A 110 -0.52 -19.88 19.95
CA SER A 110 -0.01 -20.82 18.93
C SER A 110 1.53 -20.85 18.81
N ALA A 111 2.24 -20.13 19.68
CA ALA A 111 3.71 -20.08 19.71
C ALA A 111 4.35 -21.10 20.67
N ILE A 112 3.67 -22.22 20.97
CA ILE A 112 4.17 -23.31 21.83
C ILE A 112 4.37 -24.59 21.04
#